data_AF-A0A1S3ZCC8-F1
#
_entry.id   AF-A0A1S3ZCC8-F1
#
_cell.length_a   1.000
_cell.length_b   1.000
_cell.length_c   1.000
_cell.angle_alpha   90.00
_cell.angle_beta   90.00
_cell.angle_gamma   90.00
#
_symmetry.space_group_name_H-M   'P 1'
#
loop_
_entity.id
_entity.type
_entity.pdbx_description
1 polymer ?
#
loop_
_entity_poly.entity_id
_entity_poly.type
_entity_poly.pdbx_seq_one_letter_code
_entity_poly.pdbx_strand_id
1 'polypeptide(L)'
;MALTSSYICDQEPDMVEAFANFTSIFVRCSPKEVLVVSGSILELSFQKAAICCTAMHRGAALAAMSFMSCFLETGLNALVESLAHGSELESIVGISDSSIDAMAIQVISHSGDGLVSNLMYALLGVSAMSRVHKSATILQQLAAMCSLSERTTWKAHLCWDSIVSSTIIETLIFCTLP
;
A
#
# COMPACT_ATOMS: atom_id res chain seq x y z
N MET A 1 -3.65 19.44 8.37
CA MET A 1 -3.74 19.91 6.97
C MET A 1 -4.46 18.86 6.13
N ALA A 2 -5.62 19.20 5.57
CA ALA A 2 -6.49 18.28 4.84
C ALA A 2 -5.97 18.11 3.41
N LEU A 3 -5.21 17.05 3.14
CA LEU A 3 -4.80 16.65 1.79
C LEU A 3 -5.98 15.88 1.17
N THR A 4 -7.09 16.57 0.90
CA THR A 4 -8.32 15.99 0.34
C THR A 4 -8.36 15.99 -1.18
N SER A 5 -7.37 16.63 -1.82
CA SER A 5 -7.26 16.74 -3.28
C SER A 5 -5.79 16.86 -3.69
N SER A 6 -5.45 16.31 -4.84
CA SER A 6 -4.11 16.40 -5.44
C SER A 6 -3.68 17.84 -5.72
N TYR A 7 -4.63 18.76 -5.91
CA TYR A 7 -4.36 20.19 -6.05
C TYR A 7 -3.61 20.79 -4.86
N ILE A 8 -3.86 20.29 -3.63
CA ILE A 8 -3.14 20.74 -2.44
C ILE A 8 -1.72 20.16 -2.42
N CYS A 9 -1.53 18.94 -2.95
CA CYS A 9 -0.18 18.36 -3.11
C CYS A 9 0.67 19.16 -4.12
N ASP A 10 0.04 19.82 -5.11
CA ASP A 10 0.73 20.67 -6.09
C ASP A 10 1.12 22.05 -5.55
N GLN A 11 0.47 22.53 -4.47
CA GLN A 11 0.83 23.80 -3.85
C GLN A 11 2.11 23.72 -3.02
N GLU A 12 2.34 22.57 -2.36
CA GLU A 12 3.49 22.36 -1.46
C GLU A 12 4.17 21.01 -1.72
N PRO A 13 4.78 20.81 -2.92
CA PRO A 13 5.36 19.53 -3.32
C PRO A 13 6.50 19.06 -2.40
N ASP A 14 7.30 20.00 -1.87
CA ASP A 14 8.41 19.70 -0.97
C ASP A 14 7.92 19.13 0.37
N MET A 15 6.78 19.62 0.87
CA MET A 15 6.16 19.09 2.09
C MET A 15 5.67 17.66 1.87
N VAL A 16 5.04 17.40 0.73
CA VAL A 16 4.56 16.05 0.37
C VAL A 16 5.74 15.08 0.27
N GLU A 17 6.82 15.48 -0.38
CA GLU A 17 8.03 14.67 -0.50
C GLU A 17 8.67 14.38 0.86
N ALA A 18 8.85 15.41 1.70
CA ALA A 18 9.37 15.25 3.06
C ALA A 18 8.47 14.34 3.92
N PHE A 19 7.15 14.50 3.84
CA PHE A 19 6.19 13.66 4.56
C PHE A 19 6.25 12.20 4.10
N ALA A 20 6.27 11.94 2.79
CA ALA A 20 6.36 10.59 2.26
C ALA A 20 7.67 9.90 2.64
N ASN A 21 8.79 10.63 2.60
CA ASN A 21 10.09 10.13 3.03
C ASN A 21 10.12 9.82 4.53
N PHE A 22 9.62 10.74 5.36
CA PHE A 22 9.48 10.52 6.80
C PHE A 22 8.64 9.27 7.10
N THR A 23 7.47 9.15 6.45
CA THR A 23 6.54 8.04 6.71
C THR A 23 7.12 6.71 6.21
N SER A 24 7.88 6.71 5.12
CA SER A 24 8.62 5.53 4.65
C SER A 24 9.65 5.06 5.67
N ILE A 25 10.42 5.99 6.26
CA ILE A 25 11.39 5.69 7.32
C ILE A 25 10.65 5.19 8.56
N PHE A 26 9.57 5.85 8.94
CA PHE A 26 8.74 5.45 10.08
C PHE A 26 8.25 4.00 9.93
N VAL A 27 7.72 3.62 8.76
CA VAL A 27 7.27 2.25 8.48
C VAL A 27 8.41 1.23 8.57
N ARG A 28 9.61 1.57 8.07
CA ARG A 28 10.75 0.63 8.04
C ARG A 28 11.46 0.47 9.38
N CYS A 29 11.55 1.55 10.13
CA CYS A 29 12.48 1.64 11.26
C CYS A 29 11.79 1.63 12.63
N SER A 30 10.45 1.78 12.68
CA SER A 30 9.74 1.76 13.96
C SER A 30 9.57 0.34 14.51
N PRO A 31 9.51 0.19 15.84
CA PRO A 31 9.16 -1.09 16.46
C PRO A 31 7.77 -1.58 16.01
N LYS A 32 7.60 -2.91 15.91
CA LYS A 32 6.35 -3.53 15.42
C LYS A 32 5.12 -3.02 16.19
N GLU A 33 5.23 -2.90 17.52
CA GLU A 33 4.16 -2.39 18.40
C GLU A 33 3.73 -0.95 18.06
N VAL A 34 4.70 -0.08 17.76
CA VAL A 34 4.45 1.33 17.42
C VAL A 34 3.73 1.43 16.07
N LEU A 35 4.12 0.60 15.10
CA LEU A 35 3.47 0.56 13.80
C LEU A 35 2.00 0.17 13.92
N VAL A 36 1.72 -0.84 14.74
CA VAL A 36 0.35 -1.33 14.89
C VAL A 36 -0.55 -0.31 15.60
N VAL A 37 -0.07 0.32 16.68
CA VAL A 37 -0.81 1.40 17.36
C VAL A 37 -1.03 2.61 16.43
N SER A 38 -0.13 2.81 15.47
CA SER A 38 -0.23 3.89 14.47
C SER A 38 -1.14 3.55 13.29
N GLY A 39 -1.83 2.40 13.28
CA GLY A 39 -2.60 1.90 12.13
C GLY A 39 -3.58 2.90 11.53
N SER A 40 -4.35 3.63 12.35
CA SER A 40 -5.32 4.64 11.87
C SER A 40 -4.65 5.85 11.21
N ILE A 41 -3.50 6.29 11.74
CA ILE A 41 -2.71 7.38 11.18
C ILE A 41 -2.03 6.92 9.88
N LEU A 42 -1.55 5.67 9.86
CA LEU A 42 -0.97 5.06 8.67
C LEU A 42 -2.01 4.87 7.56
N GLU A 43 -3.24 4.50 7.91
CA GLU A 43 -4.36 4.42 6.97
C GLU A 43 -4.62 5.77 6.29
N LEU A 44 -4.77 6.83 7.09
CA LEU A 44 -4.96 8.18 6.57
C LEU A 44 -3.76 8.63 5.72
N SER A 45 -2.55 8.31 6.16
CA SER A 45 -1.32 8.64 5.42
C SER A 45 -1.26 7.90 4.09
N PHE A 46 -1.68 6.64 4.06
CA PHE A 46 -1.76 5.80 2.87
C PHE A 46 -2.78 6.34 1.86
N GLN A 47 -3.98 6.72 2.31
CA GLN A 47 -4.99 7.37 1.48
C GLN A 47 -4.48 8.70 0.88
N LYS A 48 -3.81 9.51 1.69
CA LYS A 48 -3.20 10.78 1.24
C LYS A 48 -2.09 10.54 0.21
N ALA A 49 -1.28 9.52 0.41
CA ALA A 49 -0.25 9.16 -0.56
C ALA A 49 -0.84 8.67 -1.88
N ALA A 50 -1.95 7.92 -1.84
CA ALA A 50 -2.70 7.55 -3.04
C ALA A 50 -3.18 8.79 -3.80
N ILE A 51 -3.72 9.80 -3.12
CA ILE A 51 -4.10 11.06 -3.77
C ILE A 51 -2.88 11.77 -4.37
N CYS A 52 -1.80 11.96 -3.60
CA CYS A 52 -0.61 12.67 -4.07
C CYS A 52 0.15 11.93 -5.19
N CYS A 53 -0.11 10.64 -5.41
CA CYS A 53 0.46 9.92 -6.55
C CYS A 53 -0.05 10.47 -7.91
N THR A 54 -1.15 11.22 -7.90
CA THR A 54 -1.72 11.91 -9.07
C THR A 54 -1.22 13.34 -9.25
N ALA A 55 -0.46 13.89 -8.29
CA ALA A 55 0.08 15.26 -8.35
C ALA A 55 0.88 15.50 -9.63
N MET A 56 0.90 16.74 -10.13
CA MET A 56 1.70 17.11 -11.29
C MET A 56 3.20 17.09 -10.98
N HIS A 57 3.59 17.42 -9.74
CA HIS A 57 4.99 17.41 -9.34
C HIS A 57 5.55 15.98 -9.27
N ARG A 58 6.52 15.69 -10.16
CA ARG A 58 7.09 14.34 -10.31
C ARG A 58 7.72 13.80 -9.02
N GLY A 59 8.48 14.63 -8.31
CA GLY A 59 9.16 14.22 -7.07
C GLY A 59 8.17 13.81 -5.98
N ALA A 60 7.16 14.65 -5.76
CA ALA A 60 6.11 14.42 -4.76
C ALA A 60 5.31 13.15 -5.06
N ALA A 61 4.90 12.97 -6.32
CA ALA A 61 4.18 11.77 -6.75
C ALA A 61 5.01 10.49 -6.57
N LEU A 62 6.29 10.50 -6.96
CA LEU A 62 7.17 9.32 -6.83
C LEU A 62 7.53 9.02 -5.38
N ALA A 63 7.69 10.04 -4.54
CA ALA A 63 7.90 9.87 -3.10
C ALA A 63 6.67 9.23 -2.44
N ALA A 64 5.46 9.71 -2.76
CA ALA A 64 4.21 9.12 -2.30
C ALA A 64 4.05 7.66 -2.75
N MET A 65 4.34 7.36 -4.02
CA MET A 65 4.37 5.97 -4.52
C MET A 65 5.41 5.10 -3.81
N SER A 66 6.58 5.67 -3.47
CA SER A 66 7.61 4.96 -2.74
C SER A 66 7.17 4.60 -1.31
N PHE A 67 6.47 5.52 -0.64
CA PHE A 67 5.87 5.25 0.66
C PHE A 67 4.80 4.15 0.58
N MET A 68 3.88 4.22 -0.38
CA MET A 68 2.86 3.17 -0.56
C MET A 68 3.48 1.80 -0.80
N SER A 69 4.47 1.72 -1.69
CA SER A 69 5.19 0.47 -1.95
C SER A 69 5.93 -0.05 -0.71
N CYS A 70 6.56 0.84 0.06
CA CYS A 70 7.21 0.50 1.32
C CYS A 70 6.22 -0.07 2.34
N PHE A 71 5.04 0.53 2.48
CA PHE A 71 4.00 0.04 3.38
C PHE A 71 3.52 -1.36 2.99
N LEU A 72 3.23 -1.57 1.70
CA LEU A 72 2.80 -2.87 1.19
C LEU A 72 3.88 -3.94 1.34
N GLU A 73 5.15 -3.61 1.09
CA GLU A 73 6.28 -4.52 1.29
C GLU A 73 6.42 -4.96 2.75
N THR A 74 6.31 -4.03 3.70
CA THR A 74 6.33 -4.35 5.14
C THR A 74 5.16 -5.24 5.54
N GLY A 75 3.94 -4.94 5.05
CA GLY A 75 2.76 -5.78 5.29
C GLY A 75 2.91 -7.18 4.69
N LEU A 76 3.47 -7.28 3.48
CA LEU A 76 3.68 -8.55 2.77
C LEU A 76 4.70 -9.42 3.49
N ASN A 77 5.82 -8.82 3.92
CA ASN A 77 6.82 -9.52 4.71
C ASN A 77 6.25 -10.04 6.03
N ALA A 78 5.42 -9.24 6.72
CA ALA A 78 4.74 -9.68 7.95
C ALA A 78 3.76 -10.84 7.70
N LEU A 79 3.02 -10.82 6.58
CA LEU A 79 2.15 -11.94 6.19
C LEU A 79 2.94 -13.21 5.87
N VAL A 80 4.03 -13.08 5.12
CA VAL A 80 4.90 -14.22 4.78
C VAL A 80 5.54 -14.79 6.04
N GLU A 81 6.01 -13.92 6.95
CA GLU A 81 6.54 -14.31 8.26
C GLU A 81 5.47 -15.07 9.06
N SER A 82 4.24 -14.55 9.15
CA SER A 82 3.13 -15.21 9.84
C SER A 82 2.80 -16.58 9.24
N LEU A 83 2.83 -16.72 7.91
CA LEU A 83 2.55 -18.00 7.24
C LEU A 83 3.66 -19.03 7.46
N ALA A 84 4.92 -18.59 7.46
CA ALA A 84 6.06 -19.45 7.74
C ALA A 84 6.05 -20.00 9.18
N HIS A 85 5.67 -19.16 10.15
CA HIS A 85 5.56 -19.57 11.56
C HIS A 85 4.28 -20.38 11.85
N GLY A 86 3.24 -20.26 11.02
CA GLY A 86 2.02 -21.08 11.13
C GLY A 86 2.19 -22.55 10.70
N SER A 87 3.32 -22.91 10.08
CA SER A 87 3.60 -24.28 9.62
C SER A 87 4.36 -25.14 10.66
N GLU A 88 4.94 -24.54 11.70
CA GLU A 88 5.64 -25.26 12.76
C GLU A 88 5.21 -24.69 14.11
N LEU A 89 4.37 -25.45 14.83
CA LEU A 89 4.08 -25.30 16.27
C LEU A 89 2.89 -24.39 16.66
N GLU A 90 1.69 -24.97 16.68
CA GLU A 90 0.73 -24.69 17.76
C GLU A 90 1.42 -25.01 19.09
N SER A 91 1.98 -24.02 19.79
CA SER A 91 2.32 -24.17 21.21
C SER A 91 2.63 -22.85 21.89
N ILE A 92 1.66 -22.43 22.70
CA ILE A 92 1.83 -21.84 24.03
C ILE A 92 2.32 -20.37 24.08
N VAL A 93 1.36 -19.50 24.39
CA VAL A 93 1.51 -18.20 25.09
C VAL A 93 2.21 -17.11 24.25
N GLY A 94 1.58 -16.02 23.84
CA GLY A 94 0.28 -15.47 24.19
C GLY A 94 0.12 -14.11 23.51
N ILE A 95 -1.13 -13.65 23.42
CA ILE A 95 -1.54 -12.24 23.36
C ILE A 95 -0.63 -11.31 22.53
N SER A 96 -0.97 -11.12 21.26
CA SER A 96 -0.92 -9.78 20.70
C SER A 96 -2.11 -9.59 19.78
N ASP A 97 -3.18 -8.98 20.30
CA ASP A 97 -4.42 -8.60 19.60
C ASP A 97 -4.20 -7.53 18.49
N SER A 98 -2.98 -7.41 17.97
CA SER A 98 -2.61 -6.35 17.06
C SER A 98 -1.33 -6.74 16.30
N SER A 99 -1.47 -7.53 15.24
CA SER A 99 -0.36 -7.93 14.37
C SER A 99 -0.22 -6.98 13.16
N ILE A 100 1.00 -6.83 12.63
CA ILE A 100 1.27 -5.93 11.50
C ILE A 100 0.48 -6.35 10.26
N ASP A 101 0.38 -7.65 10.02
CA ASP A 101 -0.39 -8.23 8.92
C ASP A 101 -1.89 -7.91 9.03
N ALA A 102 -2.48 -8.03 10.22
CA ALA A 102 -3.88 -7.66 10.44
C ALA A 102 -4.11 -6.15 10.21
N MET A 103 -3.21 -5.30 10.71
CA MET A 103 -3.24 -3.85 10.45
C MET A 103 -3.12 -3.54 8.95
N ALA A 104 -2.16 -4.15 8.26
CA ALA A 104 -1.95 -3.94 6.83
C ALA A 104 -3.17 -4.40 6.00
N ILE A 105 -3.75 -5.56 6.32
CA ILE A 105 -4.98 -6.06 5.71
C ILE A 105 -6.12 -5.07 5.92
N GLN A 106 -6.29 -4.55 7.14
CA GLN A 106 -7.34 -3.58 7.45
C GLN A 106 -7.15 -2.27 6.67
N VAL A 107 -5.93 -1.73 6.61
CA VAL A 107 -5.65 -0.52 5.84
C VAL A 107 -5.96 -0.74 4.36
N ILE A 108 -5.56 -1.88 3.79
CA ILE A 108 -5.80 -2.24 2.40
C ILE A 108 -7.30 -2.44 2.13
N SER A 109 -8.05 -3.07 3.04
CA SER A 109 -9.48 -3.31 2.83
C SER A 109 -10.28 -2.01 2.77
N HIS A 110 -9.89 -1.00 3.57
CA HIS A 110 -10.57 0.29 3.60
C HIS A 110 -10.11 1.25 2.50
N SER A 111 -8.84 1.16 2.08
CA SER A 111 -8.21 2.15 1.19
C SER A 111 -7.87 1.64 -0.21
N GLY A 112 -8.01 0.33 -0.46
CA GLY A 112 -7.56 -0.32 -1.69
C GLY A 112 -8.26 0.16 -2.96
N ASP A 113 -9.55 0.50 -2.89
CA ASP A 113 -10.33 0.94 -4.06
C ASP A 113 -9.82 2.30 -4.53
N GLY A 114 -9.70 3.22 -3.57
CA GLY A 114 -9.09 4.53 -3.79
C GLY A 114 -7.65 4.43 -4.27
N LEU A 115 -6.87 3.47 -3.78
CA LEU A 115 -5.51 3.21 -4.26
C LEU A 115 -5.51 2.84 -5.75
N VAL A 116 -6.27 1.82 -6.14
CA VAL A 116 -6.31 1.34 -7.53
C VAL A 116 -6.82 2.44 -8.45
N SER A 117 -7.90 3.12 -8.08
CA SER A 117 -8.45 4.25 -8.84
C SER A 117 -7.43 5.37 -9.05
N ASN A 118 -6.71 5.77 -7.99
CA ASN A 118 -5.68 6.81 -8.09
C ASN A 118 -4.46 6.37 -8.91
N LEU A 119 -4.04 5.10 -8.82
CA LEU A 119 -2.97 4.57 -9.66
C LEU A 119 -3.37 4.57 -11.14
N MET A 120 -4.60 4.15 -11.45
CA MET A 120 -5.13 4.22 -12.82
C MET A 120 -5.18 5.65 -13.33
N TYR A 121 -5.61 6.60 -12.49
CA TYR A 121 -5.60 8.02 -12.83
C TYR A 121 -4.18 8.55 -13.07
N ALA A 122 -3.21 8.16 -12.24
CA ALA A 122 -1.81 8.52 -12.41
C ALA A 122 -1.18 7.93 -13.69
N LEU A 123 -1.63 6.74 -14.10
CA LEU A 123 -1.23 6.07 -15.35
C LEU A 123 -1.87 6.69 -16.60
N LEU A 124 -3.10 7.20 -16.48
CA LEU A 124 -3.78 7.91 -17.57
C LEU A 124 -3.35 9.38 -17.68
N GLY A 125 -2.63 9.90 -16.69
CA GLY A 125 -2.15 11.27 -16.64
C GLY A 125 -0.93 11.56 -17.51
N VAL A 126 -0.62 12.85 -17.67
CA VAL A 126 0.45 13.41 -18.53
C VAL A 126 1.90 13.00 -18.18
N SER A 127 2.10 12.21 -17.11
CA SER A 127 3.43 11.76 -16.63
C SER A 127 3.54 10.24 -16.49
N ALA A 128 2.67 9.50 -17.18
CA ALA A 128 2.52 8.04 -17.09
C ALA A 128 3.85 7.28 -17.12
N MET A 129 4.73 7.57 -18.08
CA MET A 129 5.96 6.80 -18.31
C MET A 129 6.92 6.77 -17.11
N SER A 130 6.92 7.83 -16.28
CA SER A 130 7.73 7.88 -15.06
C SER A 130 7.13 7.15 -13.86
N ARG A 131 5.82 6.87 -13.91
CA ARG A 131 5.03 6.30 -12.82
C ARG A 131 4.68 4.83 -13.05
N VAL A 132 4.62 4.41 -14.32
CA VAL A 132 4.27 3.05 -14.76
C VAL A 132 4.99 1.96 -13.96
N HIS A 133 6.32 2.06 -13.83
CA HIS A 133 7.09 1.03 -13.13
C HIS A 133 6.69 0.92 -11.65
N LYS A 134 6.61 2.04 -10.92
CA LYS A 134 6.20 2.03 -9.51
C LYS A 134 4.74 1.62 -9.34
N SER A 135 3.85 2.07 -10.22
CA SER A 135 2.44 1.66 -10.20
C SER A 135 2.31 0.14 -10.41
N ALA A 136 3.06 -0.45 -11.34
CA ALA A 136 3.08 -1.89 -11.56
C ALA A 136 3.58 -2.64 -10.32
N THR A 137 4.68 -2.19 -9.69
CA THR A 137 5.17 -2.78 -8.44
C THR A 137 4.12 -2.72 -7.33
N ILE A 138 3.45 -1.59 -7.14
CA ILE A 138 2.42 -1.42 -6.11
C ILE A 138 1.23 -2.34 -6.38
N LEU A 139 0.77 -2.43 -7.65
CA LEU A 139 -0.31 -3.35 -8.03
C LEU A 139 0.08 -4.82 -7.82
N GLN A 140 1.32 -5.20 -8.13
CA GLN A 140 1.83 -6.54 -7.87
C GLN A 140 1.88 -6.86 -6.37
N GLN A 141 2.37 -5.93 -5.55
CA GLN A 141 2.40 -6.07 -4.10
C GLN A 141 0.99 -6.20 -3.52
N LEU A 142 0.05 -5.37 -4.01
CA LEU A 142 -1.36 -5.44 -3.63
C LEU A 142 -1.99 -6.80 -3.99
N ALA A 143 -1.75 -7.28 -5.22
CA ALA A 143 -2.24 -8.58 -5.65
C ALA A 143 -1.67 -9.73 -4.78
N ALA A 144 -0.37 -9.69 -4.48
CA ALA A 144 0.27 -10.68 -3.61
C ALA A 144 -0.31 -10.68 -2.18
N MET A 145 -0.53 -9.49 -1.61
CA MET A 145 -1.22 -9.33 -0.31
C MET A 145 -2.62 -9.98 -0.34
N CYS A 146 -3.42 -9.70 -1.38
CA CYS A 146 -4.75 -10.28 -1.54
C CYS A 146 -4.68 -11.81 -1.65
N SER A 147 -3.83 -12.36 -2.52
CA SER A 147 -3.71 -13.82 -2.71
C SER A 147 -3.22 -14.56 -1.47
N LEU A 148 -2.33 -13.96 -0.66
CA LEU A 148 -1.88 -14.55 0.59
C LEU A 148 -2.94 -14.42 1.70
N SER A 149 -3.68 -13.32 1.73
CA SER A 149 -4.76 -13.12 2.70
C SER A 149 -5.91 -14.12 2.54
N GLU A 150 -6.23 -14.54 1.31
CA GLU A 150 -7.25 -15.56 1.02
C GLU A 150 -6.94 -16.92 1.67
N ARG A 151 -5.66 -17.20 1.94
CA ARG A 151 -5.20 -18.42 2.61
C ARG A 151 -5.29 -18.34 4.14
N THR A 152 -5.67 -17.19 4.68
CA THR A 152 -5.84 -16.93 6.11
C THR A 152 -7.32 -16.69 6.44
N THR A 153 -7.69 -16.63 7.74
CA THR A 153 -9.07 -16.40 8.21
C THR A 153 -9.69 -15.07 7.76
N TRP A 154 -8.92 -14.20 7.11
CA TRP A 154 -9.31 -12.86 6.67
C TRP A 154 -10.00 -12.79 5.30
N LYS A 155 -10.34 -13.95 4.71
CA LYS A 155 -11.07 -14.08 3.43
C LYS A 155 -12.35 -13.22 3.34
N ALA A 156 -12.98 -12.90 4.46
CA ALA A 156 -14.21 -12.09 4.50
C ALA A 156 -13.98 -10.58 4.27
N HIS A 157 -12.76 -10.06 4.51
CA HIS A 157 -12.49 -8.61 4.48
C HIS A 157 -11.85 -8.12 3.18
N LEU A 158 -11.20 -9.00 2.42
CA LEU A 158 -10.58 -8.69 1.13
C LEU A 158 -11.36 -9.39 0.00
N CYS A 159 -12.66 -9.15 -0.09
CA CYS A 159 -13.48 -9.59 -1.23
C CYS A 159 -13.22 -8.66 -2.42
N TRP A 160 -12.02 -8.78 -3.00
CA TRP A 160 -11.60 -8.12 -4.24
C TRP A 160 -11.87 -9.01 -5.47
N ASP A 161 -12.90 -9.85 -5.42
CA ASP A 161 -13.30 -10.73 -6.53
C ASP A 161 -13.49 -9.95 -7.84
N SER A 162 -13.78 -8.64 -7.77
CA SER A 162 -13.90 -7.77 -8.94
C SER A 162 -12.60 -7.15 -9.46
N ILE A 163 -11.52 -7.08 -8.66
CA ILE A 163 -10.25 -6.44 -9.10
C ILE A 163 -9.26 -7.47 -9.63
N VAL A 164 -9.20 -8.67 -9.02
CA VAL A 164 -8.36 -9.78 -9.53
C VAL A 164 -8.93 -10.35 -10.84
N SER A 165 -10.25 -10.27 -11.05
CA SER A 165 -10.87 -10.61 -12.35
C SER A 165 -10.58 -9.57 -13.44
N SER A 166 -10.00 -8.41 -13.12
CA SER A 166 -9.73 -7.39 -14.13
C SER A 166 -8.44 -7.74 -14.85
N THR A 167 -8.60 -8.36 -16.01
CA THR A 167 -7.64 -8.54 -17.11
C THR A 167 -6.72 -7.31 -17.31
N ILE A 168 -7.13 -6.11 -16.86
CA ILE A 168 -6.35 -4.87 -16.85
C ILE A 168 -5.08 -4.95 -15.99
N ILE A 169 -5.10 -5.58 -14.80
CA ILE A 169 -3.90 -5.70 -13.95
C ILE A 169 -2.91 -6.69 -14.57
N GLU A 170 -3.39 -7.84 -15.04
CA GLU A 170 -2.55 -8.80 -15.77
C GLU A 170 -1.99 -8.19 -17.07
N THR A 171 -2.79 -7.42 -17.82
CA THR A 171 -2.35 -6.74 -19.05
C THR A 171 -1.34 -5.63 -18.75
N LEU A 172 -1.53 -4.84 -17.68
CA LEU A 172 -0.55 -3.83 -17.26
C LEU A 172 0.75 -4.46 -16.76
N ILE A 173 0.69 -5.59 -16.06
CA ILE A 173 1.86 -6.37 -15.64
C ILE A 173 2.57 -6.96 -16.88
N PHE A 174 1.84 -7.52 -17.84
CA PHE A 174 2.43 -8.06 -19.08
C PHE A 174 3.02 -6.97 -19.98
N CYS A 175 2.44 -5.78 -20.03
CA CYS A 175 2.99 -4.65 -20.80
C CYS A 175 4.19 -3.95 -20.13
N THR A 176 4.54 -4.30 -18.89
CA THR A 176 5.66 -3.70 -18.15
C THR A 176 6.87 -4.60 -17.95
N LEU A 177 6.81 -5.88 -18.35
CA LEU A 177 8.00 -6.71 -18.56
C LEU A 177 8.55 -6.48 -19.98
N PRO A 178 9.86 -6.22 -20.15
CA PRO A 178 10.51 -6.14 -21.47
C PRO A 178 10.61 -7.50 -22.16
#